data_AF-A0A821MHR5-F1
#
_entry.id   AF-A0A821MHR5-F1
#
_cell.length_a   1.000
_cell.length_b   1.000
_cell.length_c   1.000
_cell.angle_alpha   90.00
_cell.angle_beta   90.00
_cell.angle_gamma   90.00
#
_symmetry.space_group_name_H-M   'P 1'
#
loop_
_entity.id
_entity.type
_entity.pdbx_description
1 polymer ?
#
loop_
_entity_poly.entity_id
_entity_poly.type
_entity_poly.pdbx_seq_one_letter_code
_entity_poly.pdbx_strand_id
1 'polypeptide(L)' 'MRIKLQNPSASDLPQYNPILPPQAITQILIVSNPNKEAVRLSYKLSYYLSGEQINEFGEIDNGFPSSIDLI' A
#
# COMPACT_ATOMS: atom_id res chain seq x y z
N MET A 1 -17.08 0.14 -7.26
CA MET A 1 -15.75 -0.26 -6.75
C MET A 1 -15.81 -0.43 -5.23
N ARG A 2 -15.19 -1.47 -4.67
CA ARG A 2 -14.97 -1.63 -3.21
C ARG A 2 -13.51 -1.96 -2.95
N ILE A 3 -12.96 -1.44 -1.85
CA ILE A 3 -11.56 -1.63 -1.48
C ILE A 3 -11.52 -2.24 -0.07
N LYS A 4 -10.66 -3.23 0.14
CA LYS A 4 -10.38 -3.81 1.45
C LYS A 4 -8.88 -4.02 1.62
N LEU A 5 -8.33 -3.49 2.71
CA LEU A 5 -6.98 -3.81 3.17
C LEU A 5 -7.04 -4.99 4.13
N GLN A 6 -6.18 -5.99 3.91
CA GLN A 6 -5.90 -6.99 4.93
C GLN A 6 -4.92 -6.42 5.96
N ASN A 7 -4.76 -7.12 7.07
CA ASN A 7 -3.74 -6.78 8.06
C ASN A 7 -2.34 -6.80 7.39
N PRO A 8 -1.48 -5.84 7.74
CA PRO A 8 -0.09 -5.86 7.29
C PRO A 8 0.69 -6.98 7.98
N SER A 9 1.82 -7.37 7.41
CA SER A 9 2.73 -8.35 8.01
C SER A 9 3.38 -7.87 9.31
N ALA A 10 3.59 -6.56 9.44
CA ALA A 10 4.12 -5.91 10.63
C ALA A 10 3.69 -4.43 10.66
N SER A 11 3.83 -3.79 11.82
CA SER A 11 3.56 -2.36 12.03
C SER A 11 4.81 -1.49 12.12
N ASP A 12 5.97 -2.12 12.28
CA ASP A 12 7.23 -1.46 12.60
C ASP A 12 8.34 -1.93 11.66
N LEU A 13 9.21 -1.01 11.28
CA LEU A 13 10.36 -1.29 10.42
C LEU A 13 11.62 -0.78 11.12
N PRO A 14 12.59 -1.66 11.43
CA PRO A 14 13.79 -1.23 12.14
C PRO A 14 14.69 -0.37 11.26
N GLN A 15 15.57 0.41 11.89
CA GLN A 15 16.56 1.18 11.17
C GLN A 15 17.40 0.26 10.25
N TYR A 16 17.65 0.75 9.03
CA TYR A 16 18.47 0.04 8.05
C TYR A 16 19.83 -0.36 8.64
N ASN A 17 20.18 -1.63 8.49
CA ASN A 17 21.47 -2.18 8.90
C ASN A 17 22.11 -2.90 7.70
N PRO A 18 23.25 -2.45 7.17
CA PRO A 18 23.86 -3.01 5.96
C PRO A 18 24.41 -4.43 6.13
N ILE A 19 24.53 -4.92 7.37
CA ILE A 19 24.99 -6.30 7.65
C ILE A 19 23.84 -7.30 7.55
N LEU A 20 22.60 -6.84 7.80
CA LEU A 20 21.41 -7.68 7.79
C LEU A 20 20.63 -7.52 6.48
N PRO A 21 19.84 -8.54 6.08
CA PRO A 21 18.89 -8.37 5.00
C PRO A 21 17.90 -7.24 5.30
N PRO A 22 17.50 -6.45 4.28
CA PRO A 22 16.50 -5.41 4.45
C PRO A 22 15.15 -6.02 4.84
N GLN A 23 14.49 -5.40 5.80
CA GLN A 23 13.15 -5.81 6.23
C GLN A 23 12.10 -5.03 5.44
N ALA A 24 10.98 -5.67 5.16
CA ALA A 24 9.89 -5.08 4.42
C ALA A 24 8.55 -5.38 5.10
N ILE A 25 7.65 -4.40 5.08
CA ILE A 25 6.25 -4.59 5.46
C ILE A 25 5.48 -4.87 4.17
N THR A 26 4.71 -5.95 4.17
CA THR A 26 3.81 -6.29 3.06
C THR A 26 2.37 -6.19 3.55
N GLN A 27 1.48 -5.72 2.68
CA GLN A 27 0.05 -5.61 2.99
C GLN A 27 -0.76 -5.90 1.73
N ILE A 28 -1.78 -6.75 1.87
CA ILE A 28 -2.63 -7.13 0.75
C ILE A 28 -3.76 -6.10 0.61
N LEU A 29 -3.86 -5.50 -0.58
CA LEU A 29 -4.97 -4.64 -1.00
C LEU A 29 -5.87 -5.41 -1.96
N ILE A 30 -7.15 -5.55 -1.62
CA ILE A 30 -8.17 -6.18 -2.47
C ILE A 30 -9.04 -5.09 -3.07
N VAL A 31 -9.07 -5.01 -4.40
CA VAL A 31 -9.92 -4.08 -5.15
C VAL A 31 -10.97 -4.87 -5.92
N SER A 32 -12.24 -4.73 -5.54
CA SER A 32 -13.37 -5.26 -6.28
C SER A 32 -13.87 -4.20 -7.27
N ASN A 33 -13.65 -4.46 -8.56
CA ASN A 33 -14.04 -3.59 -9.66
C ASN A 33 -14.91 -4.34 -10.70
N PRO A 34 -16.17 -4.68 -10.36
CA PRO A 34 -17.03 -5.49 -11.24
C PRO A 34 -17.35 -4.81 -12.58
N ASN A 35 -17.42 -3.48 -12.60
CA ASN A 35 -17.73 -2.70 -13.80
C ASN A 35 -16.49 -2.40 -14.66
N LYS A 36 -15.29 -2.82 -14.24
CA LYS A 36 -14.01 -2.52 -14.92
C LYS A 36 -13.80 -1.04 -15.21
N GLU A 37 -14.23 -0.17 -14.30
CA GLU A 37 -14.03 1.28 -14.40
C GLU A 37 -12.57 1.65 -14.11
N ALA A 38 -12.12 2.83 -14.57
CA ALA A 38 -10.79 3.33 -14.23
C ALA A 38 -10.63 3.45 -12.71
N VAL A 39 -9.59 2.81 -12.15
CA VAL A 39 -9.35 2.78 -10.71
C VAL A 39 -8.54 4.00 -10.30
N ARG A 40 -9.10 4.80 -9.39
CA ARG A 40 -8.38 5.87 -8.69
C ARG A 40 -8.34 5.52 -7.20
N LEU A 41 -7.13 5.46 -6.63
CA LEU A 41 -6.91 5.14 -5.23
C LEU A 41 -6.27 6.34 -4.51
N SER A 42 -7.00 6.94 -3.58
CA SER A 42 -6.41 7.87 -2.61
C SER A 42 -5.93 7.08 -1.39
N TYR A 43 -4.71 7.33 -0.93
CA TYR A 43 -4.12 6.67 0.24
C TYR A 43 -3.67 7.67 1.30
N LYS A 44 -3.60 7.18 2.54
CA LYS A 44 -2.95 7.85 3.66
C LYS A 44 -1.91 6.89 4.26
N LEU A 45 -0.68 7.35 4.37
CA LEU A 45 0.39 6.65 5.08
C LEU A 45 0.67 7.38 6.40
N SER A 46 0.58 6.66 7.51
CA SER A 46 0.83 7.21 8.85
C SER A 46 1.88 6.36 9.55
N TYR A 47 2.95 6.98 10.02
CA TYR A 47 4.02 6.31 10.75
C TYR A 47 4.67 7.25 11.77
N TYR A 48 5.42 6.67 12.70
CA TYR A 48 6.27 7.42 13.61
C TYR A 48 7.71 7.34 13.14
N LEU A 49 8.39 8.48 13.06
CA LEU A 49 9.83 8.55 12.78
C LEU A 49 10.48 9.40 13.87
N SER A 50 11.44 8.82 14.59
CA SER A 50 12.13 9.50 15.69
C SER A 50 11.20 10.09 16.76
N GLY A 51 10.04 9.46 16.99
CA GLY A 51 9.04 9.89 17.96
C GLY A 51 8.02 10.92 17.43
N GLU A 52 8.21 11.43 16.22
CA GLU A 52 7.26 12.35 15.57
C GLU A 52 6.28 11.57 14.67
N GLN A 53 5.00 11.93 14.71
CA GLN A 53 3.99 11.33 13.84
C GLN A 53 3.96 12.04 12.48
N ILE A 54 4.22 11.28 11.43
CA ILE A 54 4.15 11.76 10.04
C ILE A 54 2.89 11.21 9.38
N ASN A 55 2.23 12.05 8.58
CA ASN A 55 1.08 11.69 7.78
C ASN A 55 1.30 12.15 6.34
N GLU A 56 1.33 11.20 5.42
CA GLU A 56 1.44 11.45 3.98
C GLU A 56 0.13 11.05 3.30
N PHE A 57 -0.26 11.81 2.29
CA PHE A 57 -1.45 11.57 1.49
C PHE A 57 -1.06 11.57 0.02
N GLY A 58 -1.72 10.74 -0.78
CA GLY A 58 -1.47 10.69 -2.21
C GLY A 58 -2.63 10.08 -2.96
N GLU A 59 -2.59 10.23 -4.28
CA GLU A 59 -3.55 9.64 -5.20
C GLU A 59 -2.81 8.87 -6.28
N ILE A 60 -3.38 7.73 -6.67
CA ILE A 60 -2.89 6.87 -7.72
C ILE A 60 -4.01 6.74 -8.76
N ASP A 61 -3.77 7.27 -9.96
CA ASP A 61 -4.72 7.33 -11.08
C ASP A 61 -4.33 6.39 -12.23
N ASN A 62 -3.03 6.15 -12.44
CA ASN A 62 -2.51 5.36 -13.57
C ASN A 62 -1.76 4.07 -13.16
N GLY A 63 -1.79 3.70 -11.87
CA GLY A 63 -1.06 2.55 -11.34
C GLY A 63 -1.78 1.20 -11.43
N PHE A 64 -3.05 1.19 -11.83
CA PHE A 64 -3.86 -0.02 -11.91
C PHE A 64 -4.01 -0.50 -13.35
N PRO A 65 -3.84 -1.81 -13.62
CA PRO A 65 -4.02 -2.35 -14.96
C PRO A 65 -5.46 -2.16 -15.43
N SER A 66 -5.63 -1.69 -16.68
CA SER A 66 -6.94 -1.42 -17.31
C SER A 66 -7.73 -2.69 -17.61
N SER A 67 -7.05 -3.84 -17.70
CA SER A 67 -7.61 -5.18 -17.78
C SER A 67 -6.70 -6.13 -17.03
N ILE A 68 -7.22 -6.85 -16.03
CA ILE A 68 -6.61 -8.12 -15.64
C ILE A 68 -6.99 -9.08 -16.78
N ASP A 69 -6.14 -9.15 -17.81
CA ASP A 69 -6.21 -10.28 -18.74
C ASP A 69 -5.81 -11.50 -17.92
N LEU A 70 -6.81 -12.27 -17.53
CA LEU A 70 -6.66 -13.57 -16.89
C LEU A 70 -5.78 -14.43 -17.81
N ILE A 71 -4.58 -14.72 -17.34
CA ILE A 71 -3.80 -15.88 -17.79
C ILE A 71 -4.54 -17.13 -17.36
#